data_AF-A0A849Q6S6-F1
#
_entry.id   AF-A0A849Q6S6-F1
#
_cell.length_a   1.000
_cell.length_b   1.000
_cell.length_c   1.000
_cell.angle_alpha   90.00
_cell.angle_beta   90.00
_cell.angle_gamma   90.00
#
_symmetry.space_group_name_H-M   'P 1'
#
loop_
_entity.id
_entity.type
_entity.pdbx_description
1 polymer ?
#
loop_
_entity_poly.entity_id
_entity_poly.type
_entity_poly.pdbx_seq_one_letter_code
_entity_poly.pdbx_strand_id
1 'polypeptide(L)'
;VHDVITRDGWRVSAHFQMSARLVNELAVSEAGEDWRDATKDIGLRVLRTELENNDAVDLRPRPQALDEGVADEINILTTQWGVHVDWLRITIRWAYAVPPAHVVPSPYRA
;
A
#
# COMPACT_ATOMS: atom_id res chain seq x y z
N VAL A 1 5.76 2.25 2.75
CA VAL A 1 6.06 0.80 2.75
C VAL A 1 7.43 0.57 2.14
N HIS A 2 8.31 -0.09 2.87
CA HIS A 2 9.67 -0.41 2.42
C HIS A 2 9.75 -1.86 1.95
N ASP A 3 10.58 -2.11 0.95
CA ASP A 3 10.98 -3.45 0.48
C ASP A 3 9.81 -4.41 0.19
N VAL A 4 8.89 -4.00 -0.67
CA VAL A 4 7.84 -4.87 -1.19
C VAL A 4 8.34 -5.60 -2.42
N ILE A 5 8.00 -6.89 -2.54
CA ILE A 5 8.28 -7.68 -3.75
C ILE A 5 7.00 -7.71 -4.56
N THR A 6 7.05 -7.18 -5.78
CA THR A 6 5.94 -7.23 -6.74
C THR A 6 5.71 -8.65 -7.24
N ARG A 7 4.57 -8.89 -7.88
CA ARG A 7 4.19 -10.21 -8.41
C ARG A 7 5.22 -10.79 -9.39
N ASP A 8 5.85 -9.93 -10.19
CA ASP A 8 6.92 -10.26 -11.14
C ASP A 8 8.34 -10.26 -10.53
N GLY A 9 8.45 -10.21 -9.21
CA GLY A 9 9.71 -10.41 -8.48
C GLY A 9 10.61 -9.18 -8.38
N TRP A 10 10.09 -7.96 -8.54
CA TRP A 10 10.88 -6.75 -8.35
C TRP A 10 10.76 -6.22 -6.93
N ARG A 11 11.89 -5.74 -6.39
CA ARG A 11 11.87 -5.01 -5.12
C ARG A 11 11.54 -3.55 -5.38
N VAL A 12 10.48 -3.07 -4.74
CA VAL A 12 10.01 -1.69 -4.79
C VAL A 12 9.87 -1.12 -3.39
N SER A 13 10.10 0.18 -3.26
CA SER A 13 9.78 0.95 -2.06
C SER A 13 8.80 2.04 -2.45
N ALA A 14 7.73 2.21 -1.68
CA ALA A 14 6.73 3.22 -1.97
C ALA A 14 6.39 4.03 -0.72
N HIS A 15 6.12 5.30 -0.91
CA HIS A 15 5.49 6.13 0.11
C HIS A 15 4.26 6.78 -0.50
N PHE A 16 3.28 7.07 0.35
CA PHE A 16 2.10 7.81 -0.04
C PHE A 16 1.98 9.09 0.79
N GLN A 17 1.31 10.07 0.21
CA GLN A 17 0.75 11.22 0.90
C GLN A 17 -0.75 11.17 0.69
N MET A 18 -1.53 11.52 1.71
CA MET A 18 -2.98 11.55 1.61
C MET A 18 -3.55 12.77 2.33
N SER A 19 -4.71 13.22 1.86
CA SER A 19 -5.59 14.12 2.60
C SER A 19 -6.88 13.38 2.92
N ALA A 20 -7.26 13.41 4.19
CA ALA A 20 -8.48 12.79 4.67
C ALA A 20 -9.19 13.71 5.65
N ARG A 21 -10.51 13.58 5.71
CA ARG A 21 -11.38 14.35 6.59
C ARG A 21 -12.43 13.47 7.23
N LEU A 22 -12.93 13.93 8.38
CA LEU A 22 -14.11 13.34 9.01
C LEU A 22 -15.37 13.82 8.30
N VAL A 23 -16.19 12.87 7.89
CA VAL A 23 -17.54 13.09 7.39
C VAL A 23 -18.59 12.75 8.46
N ASN A 24 -18.23 11.96 9.48
CA ASN A 24 -19.09 11.69 10.63
C ASN A 24 -18.27 11.69 11.94
N GLU A 25 -18.29 12.81 12.67
CA GLU A 25 -17.55 12.98 13.92
C GLU A 25 -18.05 12.05 15.04
N LEU A 26 -19.33 11.64 15.01
CA LEU A 26 -19.92 10.77 16.02
C LEU A 26 -19.29 9.36 15.98
N ALA A 27 -19.08 8.81 14.79
CA ALA A 27 -18.48 7.49 14.58
C ALA A 27 -17.04 7.38 15.10
N VAL A 28 -16.26 8.47 15.00
CA VAL A 28 -14.90 8.53 15.55
C VAL A 28 -14.91 8.62 17.07
N SER A 29 -15.84 9.39 17.64
CA SER A 29 -15.95 9.53 19.09
C SER A 29 -16.28 8.20 19.78
N GLU A 30 -17.05 7.33 19.11
CA GLU A 30 -17.42 6.00 19.60
C GLU A 30 -16.28 4.97 19.45
N ALA A 31 -15.40 5.14 18.47
CA ALA A 31 -14.28 4.25 18.23
C ALA A 31 -13.12 4.42 19.24
N GLY A 32 -12.99 5.60 19.86
CA GLY A 32 -12.00 5.88 20.92
C GLY A 32 -10.53 5.88 20.46
N GLU A 33 -10.26 5.66 19.18
CA GLU A 33 -8.94 5.57 18.57
C GLU A 33 -8.68 6.79 17.67
N ASP A 34 -7.42 7.23 17.53
CA ASP A 34 -7.09 8.31 16.60
C ASP A 34 -7.27 7.82 15.16
N TRP A 35 -8.38 8.22 14.54
CA TRP A 35 -8.74 7.86 13.18
C TRP A 35 -7.62 8.13 12.16
N ARG A 36 -6.73 9.10 12.44
CA ARG A 36 -5.60 9.44 11.56
C ARG A 36 -4.60 8.30 11.51
N ASP A 37 -4.26 7.72 12.66
CA ASP A 37 -3.32 6.61 12.75
C ASP A 37 -3.93 5.34 12.16
N ALA A 38 -5.20 5.04 12.48
CA ALA A 38 -5.92 3.91 11.89
C ALA A 38 -6.01 3.99 10.36
N THR A 39 -6.35 5.17 9.83
CA THR A 39 -6.43 5.42 8.37
C THR A 39 -5.06 5.26 7.71
N LYS A 40 -4.00 5.74 8.36
CA LYS A 40 -2.63 5.59 7.88
C LYS A 40 -2.19 4.12 7.85
N ASP A 41 -2.49 3.35 8.88
CA ASP A 41 -2.14 1.93 8.94
C ASP A 41 -2.88 1.11 7.89
N ILE A 42 -4.16 1.42 7.65
CA ILE A 42 -4.91 0.85 6.52
C ILE A 42 -4.28 1.23 5.20
N GLY A 43 -3.97 2.50 4.98
CA GLY A 43 -3.31 2.95 3.75
C GLY A 43 -1.98 2.24 3.50
N LEU A 44 -1.19 1.97 4.55
CA LEU A 44 0.04 1.21 4.44
C LEU A 44 -0.20 -0.26 4.06
N ARG A 45 -1.26 -0.88 4.62
CA ARG A 45 -1.63 -2.26 4.30
C ARG A 45 -2.16 -2.40 2.87
N VAL A 46 -3.12 -1.55 2.49
CA VAL A 46 -3.69 -1.50 1.14
C VAL A 46 -2.59 -1.28 0.11
N LEU A 47 -1.73 -0.26 0.31
CA LEU A 47 -0.63 0.00 -0.61
C LEU A 47 0.32 -1.20 -0.73
N ARG A 48 0.64 -1.88 0.38
CA ARG A 48 1.48 -3.09 0.32
C ARG A 48 0.81 -4.18 -0.54
N THR A 49 -0.46 -4.48 -0.26
CA THR A 49 -1.22 -5.50 -0.98
C THR A 49 -1.31 -5.19 -2.47
N GLU A 50 -1.58 -3.94 -2.83
CA GLU A 50 -1.60 -3.52 -4.24
C GLU A 50 -0.22 -3.67 -4.91
N LEU A 51 0.86 -3.32 -4.23
CA LEU A 51 2.21 -3.51 -4.77
C LEU A 51 2.58 -5.00 -4.95
N GLU A 52 2.19 -5.86 -4.01
CA GLU A 52 2.41 -7.31 -4.09
C GLU A 52 1.57 -7.95 -5.20
N ASN A 53 0.37 -7.42 -5.44
CA ASN A 53 -0.57 -7.94 -6.43
C ASN A 53 -0.30 -7.45 -7.84
N ASN A 54 0.52 -6.44 -8.08
CA ASN A 54 0.79 -5.88 -9.40
C ASN A 54 2.18 -6.24 -9.92
N ASP A 55 2.34 -6.26 -11.26
CA ASP A 55 3.66 -6.40 -11.88
C ASP A 55 4.36 -5.03 -11.89
N ALA A 56 5.68 -5.00 -11.67
CA ALA A 56 6.44 -3.75 -11.65
C ALA A 56 6.38 -2.99 -12.98
N VAL A 57 6.16 -3.69 -14.10
CA VAL A 57 5.98 -3.06 -15.41
C VAL A 57 4.70 -2.23 -15.49
N ASP A 58 3.62 -2.65 -14.83
CA ASP A 58 2.33 -1.96 -14.82
C ASP A 58 2.36 -0.75 -13.89
N LEU A 59 3.23 -0.79 -12.88
CA LEU A 59 3.45 0.29 -11.92
C LEU A 59 4.37 1.41 -12.44
N ARG A 60 5.12 1.18 -13.54
CA ARG A 60 6.03 2.16 -14.16
C ARG A 60 5.32 3.32 -14.86
N PRO A 61 4.31 3.09 -15.72
CA PRO A 61 3.56 4.18 -16.35
C PRO A 61 2.54 4.75 -15.37
N ARG A 62 2.78 5.99 -14.88
CA ARG A 62 1.92 6.83 -14.01
C ARG A 62 1.14 6.07 -12.91
N PRO A 63 1.47 6.29 -11.62
CA PRO A 63 0.75 5.66 -10.51
C PRO A 63 -0.69 6.18 -10.31
N GLN A 64 -1.28 6.94 -11.24
CA GLN A 64 -2.58 7.57 -11.01
C GLN A 64 -3.71 6.54 -10.82
N ALA A 65 -3.70 5.44 -11.57
CA ALA A 65 -4.65 4.34 -11.35
C ALA A 65 -4.42 3.63 -10.00
N LEU A 66 -3.15 3.56 -9.55
CA LEU A 66 -2.80 3.03 -8.23
C LEU A 66 -3.23 4.00 -7.12
N ASP A 67 -3.08 5.31 -7.34
CA ASP A 67 -3.50 6.37 -6.42
C ASP A 67 -5.01 6.29 -6.18
N GLU A 68 -5.78 6.20 -7.26
CA GLU A 68 -7.24 6.07 -7.23
C GLU A 68 -7.67 4.75 -6.58
N GLY A 69 -7.11 3.61 -7.00
CA GLY A 69 -7.46 2.31 -6.43
C GLY A 69 -7.16 2.19 -4.93
N VAL A 70 -6.00 2.68 -4.49
CA VAL A 70 -5.63 2.69 -3.07
C VAL A 70 -6.52 3.66 -2.28
N ALA A 71 -6.85 4.84 -2.82
CA ALA A 71 -7.76 5.78 -2.17
C ALA A 71 -9.17 5.20 -1.99
N ASP A 72 -9.71 4.55 -3.02
CA ASP A 72 -11.03 3.92 -2.99
C ASP A 72 -11.11 2.80 -1.96
N GLU A 73 -10.09 1.94 -1.90
CA GLU A 73 -10.07 0.85 -0.93
C GLU A 73 -9.91 1.36 0.51
N ILE A 74 -9.08 2.38 0.75
CA ILE A 74 -9.03 3.04 2.06
C ILE A 74 -10.41 3.59 2.42
N ASN A 75 -11.07 4.30 1.51
CA ASN A 75 -12.40 4.87 1.73
C ASN A 75 -13.44 3.80 2.12
N ILE A 76 -13.43 2.65 1.46
CA ILE A 76 -14.32 1.51 1.81
C ILE A 76 -14.04 1.04 3.24
N LEU A 77 -12.76 0.83 3.59
CA LEU A 77 -12.37 0.32 4.90
C LEU A 77 -12.55 1.34 6.03
N THR A 78 -12.49 2.63 5.74
CA THR A 78 -12.63 3.71 6.72
C THR A 78 -14.04 4.28 6.82
N THR A 79 -14.97 3.83 5.97
CA THR A 79 -16.38 4.26 6.00
C THR A 79 -17.01 4.01 7.37
N GLN A 80 -16.66 2.91 8.04
CA GLN A 80 -17.17 2.59 9.39
C GLN A 80 -16.80 3.63 10.46
N TRP A 81 -15.70 4.36 10.27
CA TRP A 81 -15.27 5.44 11.15
C TRP A 81 -15.66 6.81 10.63
N GLY A 82 -16.43 6.89 9.54
CA GLY A 82 -16.83 8.17 8.96
C GLY A 82 -15.65 9.01 8.47
N VAL A 83 -14.59 8.37 7.97
CA VAL A 83 -13.43 9.04 7.36
C VAL A 83 -13.51 8.94 5.84
N HIS A 84 -13.21 10.03 5.15
CA HIS A 84 -13.11 10.08 3.70
C HIS A 84 -11.75 10.65 3.28
N VAL A 85 -11.08 9.96 2.36
CA VAL A 85 -9.84 10.36 1.68
C VAL A 85 -10.22 11.17 0.44
N ASP A 86 -9.87 12.46 0.43
CA ASP A 86 -10.15 13.37 -0.68
C ASP A 86 -9.14 13.22 -1.83
N TRP A 87 -7.88 12.94 -1.49
CA TRP A 87 -6.84 12.63 -2.47
C TRP A 87 -5.73 11.80 -1.84
N LEU A 88 -5.08 11.00 -2.68
CA LEU A 88 -3.93 10.19 -2.34
C LEU A 88 -2.90 10.28 -3.47
N ARG A 89 -1.61 10.27 -3.12
CA ARG A 89 -0.52 10.28 -4.08
C ARG A 89 0.57 9.33 -3.65
N ILE A 90 0.90 8.39 -4.51
CA ILE A 90 1.93 7.38 -4.29
C ILE A 90 3.17 7.76 -5.10
N THR A 91 4.32 7.61 -4.46
CA THR A 91 5.62 7.74 -5.09
C THR A 91 6.39 6.44 -4.91
N ILE A 92 6.64 5.79 -6.03
CA ILE A 92 7.38 4.53 -6.09
C ILE A 92 8.85 4.83 -6.38
N ARG A 93 9.73 4.29 -5.54
CA ARG A 93 11.18 4.23 -5.73
C ARG A 93 11.57 2.81 -6.09
N TRP A 94 12.25 2.69 -7.22
CA TRP A 94 12.66 1.41 -7.80
C TRP A 94 14.02 1.00 -7.23
N ALA A 95 14.12 -0.24 -6.75
CA ALA A 95 15.39 -0.76 -6.27
C ALA A 95 16.05 -1.61 -7.36
N TYR A 96 15.50 -2.78 -7.70
CA TYR A 96 16.08 -3.73 -8.67
C TYR A 96 15.20 -4.99 -8.78
N ALA A 97 15.39 -5.80 -9.82
CA ALA A 97 14.79 -7.13 -9.90
C ALA A 97 15.40 -8.02 -8.80
N VAL A 98 14.58 -8.73 -8.04
CA VAL A 98 15.08 -9.76 -7.12
C VAL A 98 15.37 -11.00 -7.96
N PRO A 99 16.62 -11.46 -8.06
CA PRO A 99 16.90 -12.69 -8.77
C PRO A 99 16.08 -13.82 -8.12
N PRO A 100 15.48 -14.73 -8.91
CA PRO A 100 14.80 -15.89 -8.35
C PRO A 100 15.79 -16.57 -7.42
N ALA A 101 15.38 -16.81 -6.17
CA ALA A 101 16.24 -17.36 -5.14
C ALA A 101 17.03 -18.51 -5.75
N HIS A 102 18.35 -18.35 -5.87
CA HIS A 102 19.22 -19.43 -6.28
C HIS A 102 18.85 -20.60 -5.37
N VAL A 103 18.34 -21.68 -5.96
CA VAL A 103 18.41 -23.00 -5.35
C VAL A 103 19.89 -23.22 -5.16
N VAL A 104 20.43 -22.82 -4.00
CA VAL A 104 21.77 -23.19 -3.61
C VAL A 104 21.67 -24.70 -3.44
N PRO A 105 22.30 -25.53 -4.30
CA PRO A 105 22.37 -26.94 -3.99
C PRO A 105 23.09 -27.04 -2.65
N SER A 106 22.39 -27.54 -1.62
CA SER A 106 22.99 -27.78 -0.33
C SER A 106 24.26 -28.61 -0.56
N PRO A 107 25.45 -28.15 -0.12
CA PRO A 107 26.68 -28.93 -0.27
C PRO A 107 26.69 -30.18 0.62
N TYR A 108 25.63 -30.41 1.43
CA TYR A 108 25.44 -31.59 2.25
C TYR A 108 24.43 -32.55 1.63
N ARG A 109 24.84 -33.21 0.56
CA ARG A 109 24.42 -34.58 0.24
C ARG A 109 25.66 -35.32 -0.29
N ALA A 110 26.48 -35.76 0.65
CA ALA A 110 27.38 -36.90 0.49
C ALA A 110 26.64 -38.15 0.98
#